data_AF-A0A8H8XP93-F1
#
_entry.id   AF-A0A8H8XP93-F1
#
_cell.length_a   1.000
_cell.length_b   1.000
_cell.length_c   1.000
_cell.angle_alpha   90.00
_cell.angle_beta   90.00
_cell.angle_gamma   90.00
#
_symmetry.space_group_name_H-M   'P 1'
#
loop_
_entity.id
_entity.type
_entity.pdbx_description
1 polymer ?
#
loop_
_entity_poly.entity_id
_entity_poly.type
_entity_poly.pdbx_seq_one_letter_code
_entity_poly.pdbx_strand_id
1 'polypeptide(L)'
;MHNNKILPASPSPFSPLKIGPLTLKNRFIKSATNEGMARGGTPSKQLVRFHESMAAGGTALTTVAYCAVSRDGRTFPDQITLDRDAVPHLRVLTDAVHRHGGAASAQITHGGCFTFLEELSTPRPLSASGGFNKVGIMSGRFLKQAMSEADMQRIAGEFAQAALLAREAGFDAVEIHMGHGYLLSQFISPLYNKRRDDWGGSLDRRLRFPSLVLRRVLEAVGRDLAVICKYSVTEGAKGGHTAEDGAGVARILEREGAHLLVLSAGLNVESTTTLFGSSFPKENRVSVSNPIVRAAMTIQQFTEPKVEFRELYLLEHARKVRAAVDMPLAYLGGVKTAANVQQALGEGFEAVALGRGLIFDPEFVNKLAAGGAGATGCTSCNRCVAMMYTPGGTSCVLGKPGDPQLNAQPARS
;
A
#
# COMPACT_ATOMS: atom_id res chain seq x y z
N MET A 1 -0.89 30.48 21.49
CA MET A 1 -0.42 29.71 22.67
C MET A 1 -0.26 28.27 22.22
N HIS A 2 0.97 27.79 22.02
CA HIS A 2 1.21 26.38 21.68
C HIS A 2 0.93 25.55 22.93
N ASN A 3 -0.17 24.83 22.92
CA ASN A 3 -0.56 23.95 24.01
C ASN A 3 0.47 22.81 24.03
N ASN A 4 1.45 22.89 24.93
CA ASN A 4 2.50 21.91 25.09
C ASN A 4 1.88 20.68 25.77
N LYS A 5 1.16 19.85 25.00
CA LYS A 5 0.68 18.54 25.46
C LYS A 5 1.94 17.76 25.85
N ILE A 6 2.12 17.54 27.16
CA ILE A 6 3.13 16.60 27.68
C ILE A 6 2.74 15.23 27.10
N LEU A 7 3.50 14.76 26.12
CA LEU A 7 3.29 13.43 25.56
C LEU A 7 3.59 12.41 26.66
N PRO A 8 2.73 11.40 26.88
CA PRO A 8 3.04 10.31 27.79
C PRO A 8 4.35 9.61 27.37
N ALA A 9 5.00 8.92 28.31
CA ALA A 9 6.19 8.13 28.00
C ALA A 9 5.93 7.24 26.78
N SER A 10 6.81 7.30 25.78
CA SER A 10 6.65 6.58 24.51
C SER A 10 6.45 5.09 24.77
N PRO A 11 5.42 4.45 24.19
CA PRO A 11 5.20 3.05 24.42
C PRO A 11 6.36 2.23 23.85
N SER A 12 6.69 1.11 24.51
CA SER A 12 7.68 0.18 23.98
C SER A 12 7.29 -0.29 22.57
N PRO A 13 8.22 -0.39 21.60
CA PRO A 13 7.94 -0.95 20.29
C PRO A 13 7.45 -2.40 20.35
N PHE A 14 7.71 -3.12 21.45
CA PHE A 14 7.31 -4.50 21.68
C PHE A 14 6.06 -4.65 22.56
N SER A 15 5.44 -3.55 22.99
CA SER A 15 4.15 -3.64 23.67
C SER A 15 3.03 -3.96 22.66
N PRO A 16 1.97 -4.69 23.06
CA PRO A 16 0.81 -4.92 22.20
C PRO A 16 0.15 -3.63 21.70
N LEU A 17 -0.47 -3.70 20.52
CA LEU A 17 -1.25 -2.61 19.92
C LEU A 17 -2.62 -3.12 19.49
N LYS A 18 -3.69 -2.49 19.99
CA LYS A 18 -5.06 -2.78 19.56
C LYS A 18 -5.46 -1.89 18.37
N ILE A 19 -5.93 -2.50 17.30
CA ILE A 19 -6.48 -1.85 16.11
C ILE A 19 -7.85 -2.45 15.79
N GLY A 20 -8.92 -1.74 16.15
CA GLY A 20 -10.29 -2.26 16.04
C GLY A 20 -10.47 -3.55 16.88
N PRO A 21 -10.91 -4.67 16.28
CA PRO A 21 -11.04 -5.95 16.97
C PRO A 21 -9.70 -6.70 17.14
N LEU A 22 -8.65 -6.33 16.39
CA LEU A 22 -7.37 -7.03 16.36
C LEU A 22 -6.41 -6.47 17.42
N THR A 23 -5.69 -7.36 18.12
CA THR A 23 -4.56 -6.99 18.99
C THR A 23 -3.27 -7.57 18.42
N LEU A 24 -2.37 -6.69 18.00
CA LEU A 24 -1.04 -7.03 17.50
C LEU A 24 -0.08 -7.29 18.66
N LYS A 25 0.83 -8.27 18.50
CA LYS A 25 1.85 -8.62 19.50
C LYS A 25 2.91 -7.52 19.74
N ASN A 26 3.13 -6.64 18.75
CA ASN A 26 4.05 -5.51 18.81
C ASN A 26 3.66 -4.45 17.76
N ARG A 27 4.47 -3.38 17.64
CA ARG A 27 4.18 -2.18 16.85
C ARG A 27 4.80 -2.19 15.44
N PHE A 28 5.21 -3.36 14.92
CA PHE A 28 5.87 -3.49 13.62
C PHE A 28 4.94 -4.10 12.57
N ILE A 29 4.76 -3.39 11.46
CA ILE A 29 3.92 -3.80 10.33
C ILE A 29 4.79 -3.94 9.07
N LYS A 30 4.74 -5.08 8.38
CA LYS A 30 5.23 -5.16 6.99
C LYS A 30 4.19 -4.49 6.11
N SER A 31 4.57 -3.35 5.54
CA SER A 31 3.75 -2.62 4.60
C SER A 31 3.61 -3.38 3.29
N ALA A 32 2.45 -3.24 2.63
CA ALA A 32 2.22 -3.80 1.30
C ALA A 32 3.27 -3.28 0.29
N THR A 33 3.83 -4.21 -0.48
CA THR A 33 4.84 -3.99 -1.52
C THR A 33 4.58 -4.97 -2.65
N ASN A 34 4.34 -4.55 -3.90
CA ASN A 34 4.08 -5.49 -5.00
C ASN A 34 5.10 -6.63 -5.05
N GLU A 35 4.65 -7.86 -4.80
CA GLU A 35 5.51 -9.02 -4.59
C GLU A 35 5.88 -9.73 -5.89
N GLY A 36 5.05 -9.66 -6.94
CA GLY A 36 5.28 -10.42 -8.18
C GLY A 36 5.26 -11.94 -7.98
N MET A 37 4.54 -12.41 -6.96
CA MET A 37 4.51 -13.82 -6.53
C MET A 37 3.12 -14.46 -6.66
N ALA A 38 2.35 -14.03 -7.67
CA ALA A 38 1.03 -14.56 -7.96
C ALA A 38 0.83 -14.79 -9.46
N ARG A 39 1.67 -15.64 -10.06
CA ARG A 39 1.62 -15.93 -11.51
C ARG A 39 0.22 -16.42 -11.91
N GLY A 40 -0.33 -15.86 -12.98
CA GLY A 40 -1.70 -16.14 -13.40
C GLY A 40 -2.78 -15.71 -12.38
N GLY A 41 -2.43 -14.84 -11.42
CA GLY A 41 -3.32 -14.40 -10.35
C GLY A 41 -3.42 -15.35 -9.15
N THR A 42 -2.68 -16.47 -9.15
CA THR A 42 -2.73 -17.48 -8.08
C THR A 42 -1.58 -17.29 -7.09
N PRO A 43 -1.84 -17.12 -5.77
CA PRO A 43 -0.77 -17.03 -4.77
C PRO A 43 0.17 -18.23 -4.82
N SER A 44 1.48 -17.98 -4.84
CA SER A 44 2.49 -19.03 -4.94
C SER A 44 3.04 -19.50 -3.58
N LYS A 45 3.74 -20.64 -3.56
CA LYS A 45 4.51 -21.09 -2.37
C LYS A 45 5.58 -20.08 -1.96
N GLN A 46 6.14 -19.35 -2.93
CA GLN A 46 7.11 -18.30 -2.65
C GLN A 46 6.48 -17.10 -1.93
N LEU A 47 5.23 -16.74 -2.25
CA LEU A 47 4.50 -15.70 -1.52
C LEU A 47 4.23 -16.11 -0.06
N VAL A 48 3.83 -17.38 0.16
CA VAL A 48 3.65 -17.95 1.50
C VAL A 48 4.95 -17.81 2.31
N ARG A 49 6.06 -18.32 1.76
CA ARG A 49 7.38 -18.25 2.41
C ARG A 49 7.83 -16.82 2.70
N PHE A 50 7.57 -15.89 1.78
CA PHE A 50 7.93 -14.49 1.94
C PHE A 50 7.19 -13.82 3.10
N HIS A 51 5.90 -14.11 3.28
CA HIS A 51 5.12 -13.56 4.39
C HIS A 51 5.38 -14.29 5.71
N GLU A 52 5.55 -15.61 5.67
CA GLU A 52 5.91 -16.43 6.83
C GLU A 52 7.24 -15.98 7.44
N SER A 53 8.26 -15.69 6.62
CA SER A 53 9.57 -15.25 7.13
C SER A 53 9.51 -13.92 7.89
N MET A 54 8.65 -12.99 7.47
CA MET A 54 8.46 -11.72 8.19
C MET A 54 7.81 -11.94 9.57
N ALA A 55 6.85 -12.86 9.65
CA ALA A 55 6.18 -13.22 10.89
C ALA A 55 7.13 -13.96 11.86
N ALA A 56 7.91 -14.92 11.32
CA ALA A 56 8.98 -15.62 12.04
C ALA A 56 10.03 -14.65 12.57
N GLY A 57 10.41 -13.65 11.77
CA GLY A 57 11.34 -12.60 12.15
C GLY A 57 10.81 -11.54 13.12
N GLY A 58 9.59 -11.73 13.64
CA GLY A 58 9.02 -10.96 14.74
C GLY A 58 7.97 -9.92 14.34
N THR A 59 7.72 -9.69 13.05
CA THR A 59 6.72 -8.71 12.58
C THR A 59 5.32 -9.07 13.09
N ALA A 60 4.58 -8.11 13.63
CA ALA A 60 3.25 -8.38 14.18
C ALA A 60 2.13 -8.46 13.14
N LEU A 61 2.21 -7.66 12.06
CA LEU A 61 1.23 -7.69 10.97
C LEU A 61 1.95 -7.68 9.62
N THR A 62 1.61 -8.60 8.73
CA THR A 62 2.16 -8.63 7.37
C THR A 62 1.09 -8.36 6.33
N THR A 63 1.24 -7.27 5.56
CA THR A 63 0.25 -6.87 4.55
C THR A 63 0.61 -7.42 3.17
N VAL A 64 -0.25 -8.29 2.62
CA VAL A 64 -0.13 -8.92 1.30
C VAL A 64 -0.60 -7.93 0.22
N ALA A 65 0.23 -7.71 -0.80
CA ALA A 65 -0.08 -6.88 -1.96
C ALA A 65 -0.20 -7.71 -3.25
N TYR A 66 -0.80 -7.21 -4.32
CA TYR A 66 -2.05 -6.46 -4.28
C TYR A 66 -3.20 -7.44 -4.45
N CYS A 67 -4.21 -7.36 -3.59
CA CYS A 67 -5.42 -8.14 -3.73
C CYS A 67 -6.46 -7.30 -4.48
N ALA A 68 -6.63 -7.52 -5.79
CA ALA A 68 -7.66 -6.84 -6.56
C ALA A 68 -9.06 -7.26 -6.08
N VAL A 69 -9.97 -6.31 -5.93
CA VAL A 69 -11.35 -6.59 -5.48
C VAL A 69 -12.21 -7.26 -6.56
N SER A 70 -11.76 -7.21 -7.82
CA SER A 70 -12.40 -7.83 -8.97
C SER A 70 -11.40 -8.03 -10.10
N ARG A 71 -11.80 -8.78 -11.14
CA ARG A 71 -10.95 -9.05 -12.32
C ARG A 71 -10.54 -7.77 -13.04
N ASP A 72 -11.46 -6.82 -13.18
CA ASP A 72 -11.23 -5.49 -13.76
C ASP A 72 -10.47 -4.56 -12.80
N GLY A 73 -10.52 -4.84 -11.50
CA GLY A 73 -9.77 -4.13 -10.48
C GLY A 73 -8.27 -4.40 -10.48
N ARG A 74 -7.77 -5.37 -11.25
CA ARG A 74 -6.34 -5.63 -11.33
C ARG A 74 -5.58 -4.52 -12.06
N THR A 75 -4.37 -4.27 -11.59
CA THR A 75 -3.38 -3.41 -12.26
C THR A 75 -2.54 -4.23 -13.23
N PHE A 76 -2.14 -5.45 -12.86
CA PHE A 76 -1.32 -6.35 -13.65
C PHE A 76 -2.02 -7.70 -13.90
N PRO A 77 -1.71 -8.42 -14.98
CA PRO A 77 -2.24 -9.76 -15.22
C PRO A 77 -1.94 -10.76 -14.08
N ASP A 78 -0.68 -10.73 -13.59
CA ASP A 78 -0.17 -11.58 -12.50
C ASP A 78 -0.49 -11.00 -11.09
N GLN A 79 -1.60 -10.29 -10.95
CA GLN A 79 -2.07 -9.77 -9.68
C GLN A 79 -3.16 -10.68 -9.10
N ILE A 80 -3.11 -10.93 -7.80
CA ILE A 80 -4.16 -11.67 -7.08
C ILE A 80 -5.49 -10.97 -7.30
N THR A 81 -6.51 -11.72 -7.70
CA THR A 81 -7.92 -11.31 -7.55
C THR A 81 -8.45 -11.98 -6.30
N LEU A 82 -9.03 -11.21 -5.38
CA LEU A 82 -9.58 -11.74 -4.14
C LEU A 82 -10.98 -12.31 -4.41
N ASP A 83 -11.01 -13.46 -5.08
CA ASP A 83 -12.21 -14.22 -5.42
C ASP A 83 -12.23 -15.59 -4.70
N ARG A 84 -13.24 -16.41 -5.00
CA ARG A 84 -13.44 -17.73 -4.38
C ARG A 84 -12.29 -18.69 -4.67
N ASP A 85 -11.65 -18.57 -5.83
CA ASP A 85 -10.57 -19.46 -6.24
C ASP A 85 -9.27 -19.12 -5.48
N ALA A 86 -9.04 -17.85 -5.17
CA ALA A 86 -7.88 -17.42 -4.39
C ALA A 86 -7.96 -17.80 -2.90
N VAL A 87 -9.15 -17.90 -2.30
CA VAL A 87 -9.35 -18.12 -0.86
C VAL A 87 -8.55 -19.31 -0.30
N PRO A 88 -8.60 -20.53 -0.89
CA PRO A 88 -7.84 -21.66 -0.36
C PRO A 88 -6.32 -21.47 -0.41
N HIS A 89 -5.80 -20.74 -1.40
CA HIS A 89 -4.38 -20.43 -1.50
C HIS A 89 -3.95 -19.38 -0.48
N LEU A 90 -4.79 -18.38 -0.27
CA LEU A 90 -4.56 -17.33 0.72
C LEU A 90 -4.64 -17.88 2.14
N ARG A 91 -5.51 -18.86 2.41
CA ARG A 91 -5.56 -19.55 3.71
C ARG A 91 -4.24 -20.24 4.07
N VAL A 92 -3.58 -20.88 3.10
CA VAL A 92 -2.24 -21.46 3.33
C VAL A 92 -1.24 -20.38 3.77
N LEU A 93 -1.34 -19.16 3.21
CA LEU A 93 -0.50 -18.03 3.58
C LEU A 93 -0.81 -17.54 4.99
N THR A 94 -2.08 -17.30 5.31
CA THR A 94 -2.47 -16.79 6.64
C THR A 94 -2.13 -17.80 7.72
N ASP A 95 -2.40 -19.09 7.51
CA ASP A 95 -2.04 -20.16 8.44
C ASP A 95 -0.52 -20.18 8.69
N ALA A 96 0.29 -19.96 7.66
CA ALA A 96 1.74 -19.87 7.78
C ALA A 96 2.21 -18.68 8.62
N VAL A 97 1.57 -17.52 8.44
CA VAL A 97 1.83 -16.33 9.25
C VAL A 97 1.42 -16.55 10.71
N HIS A 98 0.25 -17.16 10.95
CA HIS A 98 -0.30 -17.42 12.28
C HIS A 98 0.54 -18.42 13.08
N ARG A 99 1.21 -19.39 12.45
CA ARG A 99 2.13 -20.33 13.13
C ARG A 99 3.25 -19.61 13.91
N HIS A 100 3.63 -18.40 13.51
CA HIS A 100 4.64 -17.58 14.17
C HIS A 100 4.03 -16.46 15.04
N GLY A 101 2.72 -16.55 15.32
CA GLY A 101 1.97 -15.54 16.08
C GLY A 101 1.94 -14.16 15.41
N GLY A 102 2.18 -14.09 14.09
CA GLY A 102 1.93 -12.88 13.30
C GLY A 102 0.47 -12.83 12.87
N ALA A 103 -0.02 -11.64 12.56
CA ALA A 103 -1.31 -11.41 11.90
C ALA A 103 -1.09 -11.12 10.40
N ALA A 104 -2.10 -11.36 9.57
CA ALA A 104 -2.09 -11.08 8.14
C ALA A 104 -3.11 -10.00 7.77
N SER A 105 -2.71 -9.08 6.88
CA SER A 105 -3.60 -8.09 6.26
C SER A 105 -3.66 -8.25 4.75
N ALA A 106 -4.85 -8.23 4.15
CA ALA A 106 -5.00 -8.17 2.69
C ALA A 106 -5.11 -6.72 2.23
N GLN A 107 -4.16 -6.22 1.44
CA GLN A 107 -4.33 -4.91 0.80
C GLN A 107 -5.29 -5.03 -0.38
N ILE A 108 -6.55 -4.64 -0.15
CA ILE A 108 -7.60 -4.65 -1.18
C ILE A 108 -7.57 -3.37 -2.00
N THR A 109 -7.61 -3.51 -3.32
CA THR A 109 -7.42 -2.39 -4.25
C THR A 109 -8.16 -2.55 -5.58
N HIS A 110 -8.30 -1.44 -6.29
CA HIS A 110 -8.78 -1.38 -7.67
C HIS A 110 -7.88 -0.45 -8.49
N GLY A 111 -7.35 -0.91 -9.63
CA GLY A 111 -6.41 -0.19 -10.50
C GLY A 111 -6.96 1.14 -11.06
N GLY A 112 -8.25 1.16 -11.35
CA GLY A 112 -8.90 2.30 -12.00
C GLY A 112 -8.26 2.50 -13.38
N CYS A 113 -7.89 3.74 -13.72
CA CYS A 113 -7.22 4.00 -15.00
C CYS A 113 -5.74 3.60 -15.04
N PHE A 114 -5.15 3.24 -13.90
CA PHE A 114 -3.80 2.66 -13.82
C PHE A 114 -3.91 1.13 -13.93
N THR A 115 -4.02 0.65 -15.17
CA THR A 115 -4.16 -0.79 -15.47
C THR A 115 -3.39 -1.16 -16.73
N PHE A 116 -2.82 -2.36 -16.71
CA PHE A 116 -2.06 -3.00 -17.79
C PHE A 116 -2.78 -4.25 -18.33
N LEU A 117 -4.06 -4.43 -18.01
CA LEU A 117 -4.86 -5.53 -18.53
C LEU A 117 -5.21 -5.31 -20.01
N GLU A 118 -5.14 -6.38 -20.80
CA GLU A 118 -5.55 -6.39 -22.23
C GLU A 118 -7.06 -6.39 -22.40
N GLU A 119 -7.78 -7.06 -21.50
CA GLU A 119 -9.24 -7.16 -21.52
C GLU A 119 -9.84 -6.59 -20.23
N LEU A 120 -10.98 -5.92 -20.38
CA LEU A 120 -11.81 -5.36 -19.31
C LEU A 120 -13.27 -5.64 -19.66
N SER A 121 -14.12 -5.82 -18.66
CA SER A 121 -15.57 -5.93 -18.87
C SER A 121 -16.19 -4.62 -19.38
N THR A 122 -15.52 -3.49 -19.08
CA THR A 122 -15.90 -2.17 -19.58
C THR A 122 -15.11 -1.77 -20.84
N PRO A 123 -15.68 -0.95 -21.75
CA PRO A 123 -14.96 -0.51 -22.96
C PRO A 123 -13.68 0.29 -22.66
N ARG A 124 -13.64 0.97 -21.52
CA ARG A 124 -12.52 1.82 -21.07
C ARG A 124 -12.37 1.69 -19.56
N PRO A 125 -11.12 1.74 -19.04
CA PRO A 125 -10.91 1.68 -17.61
C PRO A 125 -11.62 2.82 -16.86
N LEU A 126 -12.15 2.47 -15.68
CA LEU A 126 -12.87 3.37 -14.80
C LEU A 126 -11.94 4.35 -14.08
N SER A 127 -12.39 5.58 -13.88
CA SER A 127 -11.72 6.59 -13.06
C SER A 127 -12.71 7.62 -12.53
N ALA A 128 -12.25 8.53 -11.68
CA ALA A 128 -13.06 9.65 -11.20
C ALA A 128 -13.55 10.53 -12.35
N SER A 129 -12.74 10.72 -13.39
CA SER A 129 -13.05 11.55 -14.57
C SER A 129 -12.72 10.82 -15.87
N GLY A 130 -13.47 11.10 -16.93
CA GLY A 130 -13.27 10.53 -18.26
C GLY A 130 -12.24 11.28 -19.09
N GLY A 131 -12.06 10.83 -20.34
CA GLY A 131 -11.21 11.50 -21.34
C GLY A 131 -9.83 10.84 -21.46
N PHE A 132 -8.81 11.63 -21.76
CA PHE A 132 -7.45 11.12 -21.99
C PHE A 132 -6.85 10.47 -20.74
N ASN A 133 -6.28 9.29 -20.90
CA ASN A 133 -5.63 8.54 -19.83
C ASN A 133 -4.10 8.59 -19.98
N LYS A 134 -3.49 9.59 -19.35
CA LYS A 134 -2.03 9.80 -19.37
C LYS A 134 -1.26 8.58 -18.87
N VAL A 135 -1.71 7.96 -17.77
CA VAL A 135 -1.01 6.79 -17.20
C VAL A 135 -1.21 5.53 -18.06
N GLY A 136 -2.31 5.46 -18.81
CA GLY A 136 -2.59 4.36 -19.74
C GLY A 136 -1.80 4.40 -21.04
N ILE A 137 -1.03 5.46 -21.33
CA ILE A 137 -0.13 5.48 -22.50
C ILE A 137 0.84 4.29 -22.46
N MET A 138 1.31 3.93 -21.26
CA MET A 138 2.24 2.80 -21.07
C MET A 138 1.61 1.44 -21.33
N SER A 139 0.28 1.34 -21.30
CA SER A 139 -0.50 0.11 -21.50
C SER A 139 -1.38 0.13 -22.75
N GLY A 140 -1.22 1.14 -23.63
CA GLY A 140 -2.08 1.32 -24.80
C GLY A 140 -3.53 1.72 -24.49
N ARG A 141 -3.84 2.03 -23.22
CA ARG A 141 -5.17 2.43 -22.73
C ARG A 141 -5.33 3.95 -22.76
N PHE A 142 -5.39 4.55 -23.96
CA PHE A 142 -5.38 6.01 -24.13
C PHE A 142 -6.60 6.78 -23.59
N LEU A 143 -7.72 6.09 -23.40
CA LEU A 143 -8.96 6.70 -22.91
C LEU A 143 -9.42 6.03 -21.61
N LYS A 144 -10.03 6.81 -20.72
CA LYS A 144 -10.68 6.37 -19.49
C LYS A 144 -12.11 6.91 -19.44
N GLN A 145 -12.97 6.26 -18.66
CA GLN A 145 -14.35 6.68 -18.48
C GLN A 145 -14.61 7.17 -17.05
N ALA A 146 -15.44 8.20 -16.91
CA ALA A 146 -15.90 8.67 -15.61
C ALA A 146 -16.87 7.66 -15.03
N MET A 147 -16.68 7.28 -13.76
CA MET A 147 -17.65 6.45 -13.05
C MET A 147 -18.98 7.18 -12.87
N SER A 148 -20.08 6.45 -13.12
CA SER A 148 -21.42 6.81 -12.69
C SER A 148 -21.63 6.47 -11.21
N GLU A 149 -22.74 6.90 -10.62
CA GLU A 149 -23.10 6.47 -9.26
C GLU A 149 -23.35 4.97 -9.18
N ALA A 150 -23.93 4.36 -10.22
CA ALA A 150 -24.10 2.92 -10.30
C ALA A 150 -22.74 2.19 -10.29
N ASP A 151 -21.74 2.70 -11.01
CA ASP A 151 -20.38 2.16 -10.95
C ASP A 151 -19.80 2.29 -9.55
N MET A 152 -19.96 3.44 -8.89
CA MET A 152 -19.47 3.66 -7.54
C MET A 152 -20.12 2.69 -6.53
N GLN A 153 -21.43 2.46 -6.62
CA GLN A 153 -22.12 1.50 -5.77
C GLN A 153 -21.67 0.06 -6.01
N ARG A 154 -21.48 -0.33 -7.28
CA ARG A 154 -20.99 -1.65 -7.66
C ARG A 154 -19.57 -1.88 -7.13
N ILE A 155 -18.64 -0.96 -7.40
CA ILE A 155 -17.25 -1.08 -6.94
C ILE A 155 -17.20 -1.09 -5.40
N ALA A 156 -17.99 -0.27 -4.71
CA ALA A 156 -18.06 -0.33 -3.25
C ALA A 156 -18.55 -1.70 -2.74
N GLY A 157 -19.48 -2.35 -3.45
CA GLY A 157 -19.87 -3.73 -3.22
C GLY A 157 -18.74 -4.74 -3.46
N GLU A 158 -17.94 -4.56 -4.51
CA GLU A 158 -16.75 -5.39 -4.78
C GLU A 158 -15.72 -5.31 -3.65
N PHE A 159 -15.44 -4.11 -3.12
CA PHE A 159 -14.56 -3.95 -1.95
C PHE A 159 -15.09 -4.67 -0.72
N ALA A 160 -16.39 -4.54 -0.42
CA ALA A 160 -17.03 -5.24 0.68
C ALA A 160 -16.97 -6.78 0.52
N GLN A 161 -17.26 -7.28 -0.67
CA GLN A 161 -17.19 -8.71 -0.97
C GLN A 161 -15.75 -9.25 -0.86
N ALA A 162 -14.77 -8.50 -1.34
CA ALA A 162 -13.36 -8.82 -1.20
C ALA A 162 -12.96 -8.90 0.29
N ALA A 163 -13.44 -7.97 1.12
CA ALA A 163 -13.17 -8.02 2.56
C ALA A 163 -13.79 -9.24 3.26
N LEU A 164 -15.00 -9.66 2.85
CA LEU A 164 -15.61 -10.91 3.33
C LEU A 164 -14.80 -12.15 2.93
N LEU A 165 -14.25 -12.16 1.71
CA LEU A 165 -13.38 -13.24 1.23
C LEU A 165 -12.01 -13.23 1.92
N ALA A 166 -11.46 -12.05 2.26
CA ALA A 166 -10.28 -11.95 3.10
C ALA A 166 -10.53 -12.60 4.47
N ARG A 167 -11.66 -12.29 5.12
CA ARG A 167 -12.05 -12.93 6.38
C ARG A 167 -12.10 -14.44 6.24
N GLU A 168 -12.76 -14.95 5.20
CA GLU A 168 -12.85 -16.38 4.94
C GLU A 168 -11.47 -17.02 4.71
N ALA A 169 -10.58 -16.31 4.00
CA ALA A 169 -9.20 -16.74 3.81
C ALA A 169 -8.34 -16.67 5.08
N GLY A 170 -8.87 -16.24 6.22
CA GLY A 170 -8.13 -16.21 7.49
C GLY A 170 -7.30 -14.95 7.70
N PHE A 171 -7.51 -13.88 6.93
CA PHE A 171 -6.88 -12.59 7.25
C PHE A 171 -7.45 -12.04 8.57
N ASP A 172 -6.65 -11.26 9.28
CA ASP A 172 -7.04 -10.58 10.53
C ASP A 172 -7.42 -9.11 10.27
N ALA A 173 -6.98 -8.59 9.13
CA ALA A 173 -7.25 -7.22 8.70
C ALA A 173 -7.40 -7.13 7.18
N VAL A 174 -8.06 -6.07 6.74
CA VAL A 174 -7.97 -5.57 5.36
C VAL A 174 -7.40 -4.17 5.37
N GLU A 175 -6.51 -3.89 4.42
CA GLU A 175 -5.99 -2.55 4.15
C GLU A 175 -6.63 -2.02 2.87
N ILE A 176 -7.53 -1.04 2.98
CA ILE A 176 -8.13 -0.36 1.84
C ILE A 176 -7.09 0.59 1.23
N HIS A 177 -6.72 0.34 -0.02
CA HIS A 177 -5.72 1.16 -0.68
C HIS A 177 -6.31 2.44 -1.30
N MET A 178 -5.99 3.59 -0.70
CA MET A 178 -6.44 4.93 -1.10
C MET A 178 -5.29 5.85 -1.56
N GLY A 179 -4.16 5.29 -1.98
CA GLY A 179 -2.96 6.06 -2.35
C GLY A 179 -2.43 5.75 -3.76
N HIS A 180 -1.32 6.40 -4.09
CA HIS A 180 -0.42 6.07 -5.21
C HIS A 180 -1.00 6.11 -6.64
N GLY A 181 -2.19 6.69 -6.84
CA GLY A 181 -2.82 6.78 -8.16
C GLY A 181 -3.71 5.60 -8.55
N TYR A 182 -4.03 4.70 -7.61
CA TYR A 182 -5.10 3.70 -7.78
C TYR A 182 -6.49 4.33 -7.69
N LEU A 183 -7.56 3.57 -7.92
CA LEU A 183 -8.91 4.12 -8.13
C LEU A 183 -9.36 5.10 -7.03
N LEU A 184 -9.24 4.73 -5.75
CA LEU A 184 -9.66 5.60 -4.66
C LEU A 184 -8.79 6.85 -4.57
N SER A 185 -7.48 6.72 -4.83
CA SER A 185 -6.57 7.86 -4.97
C SER A 185 -6.94 8.75 -6.17
N GLN A 186 -7.47 8.20 -7.27
CA GLN A 186 -7.93 8.99 -8.42
C GLN A 186 -9.14 9.85 -8.08
N PHE A 187 -9.97 9.47 -7.10
CA PHE A 187 -11.04 10.32 -6.57
C PHE A 187 -10.51 11.38 -5.61
N ILE A 188 -9.58 11.00 -4.72
CA ILE A 188 -8.97 11.92 -3.75
C ILE A 188 -8.13 12.97 -4.46
N SER A 189 -7.39 12.62 -5.50
CA SER A 189 -6.42 13.52 -6.13
C SER A 189 -7.09 14.62 -6.95
N PRO A 190 -6.72 15.90 -6.76
CA PRO A 190 -7.16 16.97 -7.65
C PRO A 190 -6.54 16.86 -9.05
N LEU A 191 -5.48 16.06 -9.25
CA LEU A 191 -4.90 15.80 -10.57
C LEU A 191 -5.81 14.92 -11.43
N TYR A 192 -6.44 13.93 -10.82
CA TYR A 192 -7.25 12.93 -11.51
C TYR A 192 -8.75 13.27 -11.48
N ASN A 193 -9.24 13.83 -10.38
CA ASN A 193 -10.65 14.18 -10.21
C ASN A 193 -10.94 15.62 -10.66
N LYS A 194 -11.52 15.74 -11.85
CA LYS A 194 -11.95 17.01 -12.44
C LYS A 194 -13.48 17.17 -12.44
N ARG A 195 -14.19 16.36 -11.66
CA ARG A 195 -15.65 16.41 -11.59
C ARG A 195 -16.12 17.73 -10.97
N ARG A 196 -17.29 18.18 -11.43
CA ARG A 196 -17.99 19.38 -10.93
C ARG A 196 -19.28 19.05 -10.18
N ASP A 197 -19.57 17.77 -10.03
CA ASP A 197 -20.70 17.26 -9.27
C ASP A 197 -20.30 17.02 -7.80
N ASP A 198 -21.16 16.29 -7.11
CA ASP A 198 -21.03 15.96 -5.70
C ASP A 198 -19.82 15.07 -5.36
N TRP A 199 -19.12 14.56 -6.36
CA TRP A 199 -17.99 13.65 -6.22
C TRP A 199 -16.64 14.30 -6.57
N GLY A 200 -16.59 15.63 -6.78
CA GLY A 200 -15.37 16.38 -7.08
C GLY A 200 -15.33 17.81 -6.54
N GLY A 201 -14.23 18.52 -6.81
CA GLY A 201 -13.96 19.86 -6.29
C GLY A 201 -13.35 19.84 -4.88
N SER A 202 -14.11 20.26 -3.86
CA SER A 202 -13.66 20.28 -2.46
C SER A 202 -13.15 18.92 -1.98
N LEU A 203 -12.27 18.90 -0.98
CA LEU A 203 -11.74 17.66 -0.41
C LEU A 203 -12.86 16.71 0.08
N ASP A 204 -13.88 17.22 0.79
CA ASP A 204 -15.02 16.43 1.28
C ASP A 204 -15.76 15.71 0.14
N ARG A 205 -16.05 16.42 -0.96
CA ARG A 205 -16.69 15.85 -2.16
C ARG A 205 -15.82 14.79 -2.83
N ARG A 206 -14.51 15.07 -2.98
CA ARG A 206 -13.53 14.11 -3.52
C ARG A 206 -13.43 12.82 -2.68
N LEU A 207 -13.63 12.93 -1.36
CA LEU A 207 -13.59 11.78 -0.45
C LEU A 207 -14.91 11.04 -0.28
N ARG A 208 -16.03 11.50 -0.86
CA ARG A 208 -17.33 10.81 -0.71
C ARG A 208 -17.29 9.36 -1.19
N PHE A 209 -16.67 9.09 -2.34
CA PHE A 209 -16.57 7.72 -2.85
C PHE A 209 -15.62 6.84 -2.01
N PRO A 210 -14.37 7.25 -1.71
CA PRO A 210 -13.53 6.52 -0.76
C PRO A 210 -14.19 6.26 0.61
N SER A 211 -14.94 7.24 1.13
CA SER A 211 -15.68 7.09 2.39
C SER A 211 -16.83 6.09 2.28
N LEU A 212 -17.56 6.08 1.16
CA LEU A 212 -18.57 5.05 0.87
C LEU A 212 -17.93 3.65 0.87
N VAL A 213 -16.76 3.49 0.24
CA VAL A 213 -16.04 2.21 0.23
C VAL A 213 -15.65 1.79 1.65
N LEU A 214 -15.09 2.70 2.45
CA LEU A 214 -14.73 2.43 3.84
C LEU A 214 -15.95 1.98 4.65
N ARG A 215 -17.08 2.71 4.58
CA ARG A 215 -18.31 2.35 5.29
C ARG A 215 -18.82 0.97 4.88
N ARG A 216 -18.88 0.67 3.58
CA ARG A 216 -19.33 -0.64 3.08
C ARG A 216 -18.45 -1.79 3.56
N VAL A 217 -17.13 -1.58 3.64
CA VAL A 217 -16.20 -2.58 4.17
C VAL A 217 -16.39 -2.76 5.67
N LEU A 218 -16.46 -1.68 6.45
CA LEU A 218 -16.71 -1.72 7.89
C LEU A 218 -18.03 -2.43 8.22
N GLU A 219 -19.11 -2.09 7.50
CA GLU A 219 -20.43 -2.72 7.63
C GLU A 219 -20.37 -4.22 7.32
N ALA A 220 -19.68 -4.61 6.25
CA ALA A 220 -19.62 -6.01 5.82
C ALA A 220 -18.84 -6.90 6.80
N VAL A 221 -17.72 -6.42 7.34
CA VAL A 221 -16.85 -7.23 8.21
C VAL A 221 -17.21 -7.12 9.69
N GLY A 222 -17.98 -6.10 10.08
CA GLY A 222 -18.39 -5.87 11.46
C GLY A 222 -17.20 -5.84 12.42
N ARG A 223 -17.19 -6.78 13.38
CA ARG A 223 -16.12 -6.91 14.39
C ARG A 223 -15.15 -8.07 14.11
N ASP A 224 -15.26 -8.71 12.94
CA ASP A 224 -14.47 -9.90 12.60
C ASP A 224 -13.10 -9.55 12.02
N LEU A 225 -12.94 -8.34 11.45
CA LEU A 225 -11.70 -7.87 10.85
C LEU A 225 -11.36 -6.46 11.28
N ALA A 226 -10.07 -6.18 11.43
CA ALA A 226 -9.59 -4.80 11.44
C ALA A 226 -9.65 -4.21 10.03
N VAL A 227 -9.92 -2.91 9.95
CA VAL A 227 -10.05 -2.16 8.68
C VAL A 227 -9.08 -0.99 8.72
N ILE A 228 -8.02 -1.12 7.94
CA ILE A 228 -6.90 -0.19 7.85
C ILE A 228 -7.07 0.61 6.56
N CYS A 229 -6.67 1.87 6.54
CA CYS A 229 -6.60 2.65 5.30
C CYS A 229 -5.16 3.12 5.03
N LYS A 230 -4.68 2.87 3.81
CA LYS A 230 -3.38 3.39 3.36
C LYS A 230 -3.58 4.44 2.29
N TYR A 231 -3.15 5.65 2.56
CA TYR A 231 -3.29 6.77 1.64
C TYR A 231 -1.99 7.57 1.51
N SER A 232 -1.89 8.35 0.44
CA SER A 232 -0.79 9.30 0.27
C SER A 232 -1.06 10.53 1.15
N VAL A 233 -0.16 10.87 2.07
CA VAL A 233 -0.25 12.09 2.88
C VAL A 233 0.06 13.33 2.02
N THR A 234 0.92 13.15 1.03
CA THR A 234 1.25 14.14 0.01
C THR A 234 1.44 13.42 -1.31
N GLU A 235 1.02 14.04 -2.41
CA GLU A 235 1.28 13.49 -3.74
C GLU A 235 2.64 13.87 -4.29
N GLY A 236 3.32 14.89 -3.75
CA GLY A 236 4.66 15.30 -4.23
C GLY A 236 4.70 15.68 -5.71
N ALA A 237 3.55 15.96 -6.32
CA ALA A 237 3.39 16.34 -7.71
C ALA A 237 2.75 17.73 -7.80
N LYS A 238 3.18 18.53 -8.78
CA LYS A 238 2.63 19.89 -8.98
C LYS A 238 1.13 19.81 -9.26
N GLY A 239 0.32 20.47 -8.43
CA GLY A 239 -1.14 20.46 -8.52
C GLY A 239 -1.80 19.20 -7.95
N GLY A 240 -1.03 18.31 -7.32
CA GLY A 240 -1.52 17.24 -6.47
C GLY A 240 -1.86 17.72 -5.07
N HIS A 241 -2.45 16.85 -4.26
CA HIS A 241 -2.84 17.22 -2.90
C HIS A 241 -1.61 17.36 -1.98
N THR A 242 -1.68 18.32 -1.05
CA THR A 242 -0.58 18.65 -0.12
C THR A 242 -0.68 17.88 1.21
N ALA A 243 0.28 18.10 2.11
CA ALA A 243 0.21 17.53 3.47
C ALA A 243 -0.99 18.04 4.28
N GLU A 244 -1.43 19.27 4.04
CA GLU A 244 -2.62 19.87 4.65
C GLU A 244 -3.90 19.16 4.16
N ASP A 245 -3.98 18.87 2.86
CA ASP A 245 -5.03 18.00 2.32
C ASP A 245 -4.95 16.61 2.97
N GLY A 246 -3.75 16.03 3.09
CA GLY A 246 -3.53 14.74 3.73
C GLY A 246 -3.99 14.69 5.19
N ALA A 247 -3.84 15.78 5.94
CA ALA A 247 -4.41 15.92 7.28
C ALA A 247 -5.95 16.02 7.24
N GLY A 248 -6.53 16.66 6.23
CA GLY A 248 -7.97 16.65 5.97
C GLY A 248 -8.52 15.27 5.63
N VAL A 249 -7.77 14.49 4.84
CA VAL A 249 -8.11 13.09 4.55
C VAL A 249 -8.17 12.28 5.83
N ALA A 250 -7.17 12.41 6.72
CA ALA A 250 -7.15 11.70 7.99
C ALA A 250 -8.36 12.03 8.86
N ARG A 251 -8.74 13.31 9.01
CA ARG A 251 -9.93 13.72 9.77
C ARG A 251 -11.21 13.07 9.26
N ILE A 252 -11.34 12.95 7.94
CA ILE A 252 -12.49 12.30 7.33
C ILE A 252 -12.46 10.79 7.63
N LEU A 253 -11.34 10.10 7.38
CA LEU A 253 -11.23 8.66 7.62
C LEU A 253 -11.37 8.28 9.10
N GLU A 254 -10.91 9.13 10.03
CA GLU A 254 -11.16 9.01 11.47
C GLU A 254 -12.65 9.04 11.78
N ARG A 255 -13.35 10.06 11.29
CA ARG A 255 -14.80 10.22 11.48
C ARG A 255 -15.60 9.06 10.88
N GLU A 256 -15.16 8.51 9.75
CA GLU A 256 -15.79 7.34 9.12
C GLU A 256 -15.50 6.01 9.86
N GLY A 257 -14.57 6.00 10.83
CA GLY A 257 -14.33 4.84 11.70
C GLY A 257 -13.23 3.88 11.23
N ALA A 258 -12.26 4.32 10.43
CA ALA A 258 -11.08 3.50 10.14
C ALA A 258 -10.33 3.14 11.44
N HIS A 259 -9.76 1.93 11.52
CA HIS A 259 -9.13 1.43 12.75
C HIS A 259 -7.65 1.81 12.89
N LEU A 260 -6.97 2.09 11.77
CA LEU A 260 -5.57 2.51 11.68
C LEU A 260 -5.35 3.18 10.32
N LEU A 261 -4.55 4.26 10.27
CA LEU A 261 -4.07 4.81 9.01
C LEU A 261 -2.58 4.51 8.79
N VAL A 262 -2.24 3.96 7.62
CA VAL A 262 -0.84 3.81 7.19
C VAL A 262 -0.47 5.01 6.31
N LEU A 263 0.46 5.81 6.80
CA LEU A 263 0.84 7.08 6.18
C LEU A 263 1.87 6.88 5.07
N SER A 264 1.45 6.94 3.80
CA SER A 264 2.35 6.81 2.65
C SER A 264 2.45 8.13 1.87
N ALA A 265 3.04 8.13 0.68
CA ALA A 265 3.21 9.33 -0.12
C ALA A 265 3.40 9.03 -1.61
N GLY A 266 3.24 10.06 -2.44
CA GLY A 266 3.55 9.99 -3.86
C GLY A 266 2.49 9.29 -4.72
N LEU A 267 2.81 9.21 -6.01
CA LEU A 267 2.04 8.60 -7.09
C LEU A 267 2.97 7.69 -7.92
N ASN A 268 2.43 6.60 -8.46
CA ASN A 268 3.20 5.62 -9.24
C ASN A 268 3.83 6.18 -10.52
N VAL A 269 3.32 7.30 -11.05
CA VAL A 269 3.79 7.88 -12.32
C VAL A 269 4.34 9.28 -12.12
N GLU A 270 3.60 10.16 -11.43
CA GLU A 270 3.95 11.58 -11.33
C GLU A 270 5.08 11.89 -10.34
N SER A 271 5.31 11.04 -9.32
CA SER A 271 6.14 11.40 -8.17
C SER A 271 6.74 10.18 -7.45
N THR A 272 7.28 9.25 -8.22
CA THR A 272 7.88 8.00 -7.70
C THR A 272 8.98 8.26 -6.65
N THR A 273 9.77 9.33 -6.79
CA THR A 273 10.80 9.68 -5.79
C THR A 273 10.20 10.11 -4.45
N THR A 274 8.99 10.67 -4.43
CA THR A 274 8.26 10.98 -3.18
C THR A 274 7.82 9.70 -2.47
N LEU A 275 7.35 8.71 -3.23
CA LEU A 275 6.93 7.41 -2.69
C LEU A 275 8.08 6.67 -2.01
N PHE A 276 9.28 6.69 -2.60
CA PHE A 276 10.43 5.90 -2.11
C PHE A 276 11.45 6.71 -1.30
N GLY A 277 11.34 8.04 -1.29
CA GLY A 277 12.28 8.94 -0.60
C GLY A 277 13.71 8.88 -1.15
N SER A 278 13.91 8.33 -2.35
CA SER A 278 15.22 8.24 -3.01
C SER A 278 15.06 8.11 -4.52
N SER A 279 16.12 8.45 -5.26
CA SER A 279 16.17 8.31 -6.71
C SER A 279 16.03 6.86 -7.16
N PHE A 280 15.47 6.64 -8.35
CA PHE A 280 15.43 5.31 -8.97
C PHE A 280 16.71 5.03 -9.77
N PRO A 281 17.32 3.84 -9.63
CA PRO A 281 18.45 3.46 -10.46
C PRO A 281 18.00 3.31 -11.91
N LYS A 282 18.87 3.69 -12.85
CA LYS A 282 18.56 3.63 -14.30
C LYS A 282 18.16 2.22 -14.74
N GLU A 283 18.76 1.20 -14.14
CA GLU A 283 18.52 -0.23 -14.39
C GLU A 283 17.10 -0.70 -14.07
N ASN A 284 16.36 -0.02 -13.17
CA ASN A 284 14.99 -0.39 -12.80
C ASN A 284 13.95 -0.01 -13.86
N ARG A 285 14.34 0.72 -14.90
CA ARG A 285 13.41 1.16 -15.93
C ARG A 285 13.17 0.00 -16.89
N VAL A 286 11.96 -0.55 -16.83
CA VAL A 286 11.49 -1.64 -17.69
C VAL A 286 11.74 -1.28 -19.16
N SER A 287 12.16 -2.25 -19.96
CA SER A 287 12.26 -2.09 -21.41
C SER A 287 10.87 -1.86 -22.01
N VAL A 288 10.52 -0.59 -22.23
CA VAL A 288 9.30 -0.25 -22.97
C VAL A 288 9.53 -0.60 -24.45
N SER A 289 8.70 -1.48 -24.99
CA SER A 289 8.75 -1.91 -26.39
C SER A 289 8.33 -0.79 -27.36
N ASN A 290 7.49 0.13 -26.92
CA ASN A 290 7.05 1.27 -27.73
C ASN A 290 8.16 2.35 -27.85
N PRO A 291 8.64 2.67 -29.06
CA PRO A 291 9.77 3.58 -29.27
C PRO A 291 9.47 5.03 -28.86
N ILE A 292 8.23 5.49 -28.99
CA ILE A 292 7.82 6.86 -28.61
C ILE A 292 7.80 6.99 -27.09
N VAL A 293 7.22 6.01 -26.39
CA VAL A 293 7.20 5.98 -24.93
C VAL A 293 8.62 5.83 -24.38
N ARG A 294 9.45 5.01 -25.02
CA ARG A 294 10.87 4.87 -24.68
C ARG A 294 11.62 6.19 -24.84
N ALA A 295 11.41 6.93 -25.93
CA ALA A 295 12.00 8.25 -26.14
C ALA A 295 11.51 9.26 -25.08
N ALA A 296 10.21 9.30 -24.79
CA ALA A 296 9.64 10.17 -23.76
C ALA A 296 10.20 9.87 -22.37
N MET A 297 10.32 8.59 -21.98
CA MET A 297 10.95 8.17 -20.72
C MET A 297 12.45 8.50 -20.68
N THR A 298 13.14 8.41 -21.82
CA THR A 298 14.55 8.79 -21.96
C THR A 298 14.72 10.30 -21.77
N ILE A 299 13.79 11.12 -22.23
CA ILE A 299 13.83 12.57 -21.99
C ILE A 299 13.48 12.89 -20.53
N GLN A 300 12.43 12.25 -19.99
CA GLN A 300 12.00 12.40 -18.60
C GLN A 300 13.12 12.10 -17.60
N GLN A 301 14.06 11.19 -17.93
CA GLN A 301 15.19 10.88 -17.06
C GLN A 301 16.08 12.10 -16.75
N PHE A 302 16.15 13.08 -17.66
CA PHE A 302 16.95 14.27 -17.49
C PHE A 302 16.24 15.35 -16.66
N THR A 303 14.92 15.23 -16.50
CA THR A 303 14.09 16.15 -15.73
C THR A 303 13.66 15.59 -14.38
N GLU A 304 13.98 14.33 -14.08
CA GLU A 304 13.69 13.71 -12.80
C GLU A 304 14.54 14.31 -11.67
N PRO A 305 13.92 14.59 -10.50
CA PRO A 305 14.63 15.15 -9.37
C PRO A 305 15.61 14.12 -8.80
N LYS A 306 16.87 14.53 -8.64
CA LYS A 306 17.86 13.76 -7.88
C LYS A 306 17.55 13.91 -6.39
N VAL A 307 16.99 12.86 -5.80
CA VAL A 307 16.67 12.78 -4.39
C VAL A 307 17.68 11.87 -3.70
N GLU A 308 18.39 12.45 -2.73
CA GLU A 308 19.20 11.72 -1.77
C GLU A 308 18.32 11.18 -0.65
N PHE A 309 18.55 9.92 -0.27
CA PHE A 309 17.77 9.28 0.77
C PHE A 309 18.02 9.92 2.13
N ARG A 310 16.94 10.16 2.87
CA ARG A 310 17.00 10.52 4.29
C ARG A 310 16.15 9.54 5.09
N GLU A 311 16.67 9.11 6.24
CA GLU A 311 15.84 8.37 7.20
C GLU A 311 14.68 9.26 7.66
N LEU A 312 13.54 8.64 7.93
CA LEU A 312 12.34 9.36 8.33
C LEU A 312 11.89 10.48 7.35
N TYR A 313 12.11 10.31 6.05
CA TYR A 313 11.85 11.37 5.05
C TYR A 313 10.39 11.87 4.98
N LEU A 314 9.42 11.12 5.51
CA LEU A 314 8.02 11.52 5.54
C LEU A 314 7.61 12.19 6.87
N LEU A 315 8.51 12.29 7.85
CA LEU A 315 8.17 12.70 9.22
C LEU A 315 7.47 14.05 9.29
N GLU A 316 7.97 15.08 8.59
CA GLU A 316 7.34 16.41 8.60
C GLU A 316 5.92 16.41 8.04
N HIS A 317 5.65 15.57 7.04
CA HIS A 317 4.32 15.42 6.48
C HIS A 317 3.41 14.63 7.44
N ALA A 318 3.94 13.57 8.04
CA ALA A 318 3.23 12.74 9.00
C ALA A 318 2.88 13.51 10.29
N ARG A 319 3.73 14.43 10.75
CA ARG A 319 3.44 15.31 11.90
C ARG A 319 2.20 16.16 11.68
N LYS A 320 1.99 16.67 10.46
CA LYS A 320 0.77 17.43 10.11
C LYS A 320 -0.49 16.58 10.23
N VAL A 321 -0.39 15.30 9.85
CA VAL A 321 -1.49 14.33 10.05
C VAL A 321 -1.70 14.04 11.52
N ARG A 322 -0.64 13.73 12.27
CA ARG A 322 -0.74 13.45 13.71
C ARG A 322 -1.36 14.62 14.48
N ALA A 323 -1.02 15.85 14.14
CA ALA A 323 -1.59 17.05 14.75
C ALA A 323 -3.09 17.25 14.46
N ALA A 324 -3.65 16.53 13.48
CA ALA A 324 -5.01 16.71 13.00
C ALA A 324 -6.02 15.65 13.49
N VAL A 325 -5.55 14.51 14.03
CA VAL A 325 -6.38 13.36 14.43
C VAL A 325 -5.84 12.72 15.70
N ASP A 326 -6.66 11.94 16.41
CA ASP A 326 -6.27 11.20 17.62
C ASP A 326 -6.26 9.67 17.40
N MET A 327 -6.81 9.19 16.27
CA MET A 327 -6.85 7.77 15.91
C MET A 327 -5.45 7.14 15.75
N PRO A 328 -5.34 5.79 15.80
CA PRO A 328 -4.08 5.11 15.55
C PRO A 328 -3.49 5.40 14.16
N LEU A 329 -2.19 5.71 14.12
CA LEU A 329 -1.40 5.96 12.92
C LEU A 329 -0.17 5.04 12.87
N ALA A 330 0.11 4.50 11.69
CA ALA A 330 1.34 3.79 11.39
C ALA A 330 2.25 4.67 10.52
N TYR A 331 3.42 5.01 11.05
CA TYR A 331 4.43 5.77 10.32
C TYR A 331 5.13 4.90 9.27
N LEU A 332 5.15 5.33 8.01
CA LEU A 332 5.91 4.72 6.92
C LEU A 332 6.73 5.79 6.21
N GLY A 333 8.03 5.56 6.05
CA GLY A 333 8.89 6.47 5.29
C GLY A 333 10.32 6.50 5.82
N GLY A 334 11.11 5.47 5.52
CA GLY A 334 12.55 5.47 5.81
C GLY A 334 12.95 5.11 7.25
N VAL A 335 12.16 4.29 7.94
CA VAL A 335 12.57 3.67 9.22
C VAL A 335 13.60 2.57 8.92
N LYS A 336 14.79 2.67 9.52
CA LYS A 336 15.91 1.74 9.31
C LYS A 336 16.61 1.28 10.58
N THR A 337 16.54 2.06 11.65
CA THR A 337 17.30 1.83 12.89
C THR A 337 16.37 1.78 14.11
N ALA A 338 16.87 1.24 15.22
CA ALA A 338 16.19 1.32 16.51
C ALA A 338 15.84 2.78 16.90
N ALA A 339 16.75 3.71 16.65
CA ALA A 339 16.54 5.14 16.92
C ALA A 339 15.38 5.72 16.10
N ASN A 340 15.26 5.35 14.82
CA ASN A 340 14.12 5.78 14.00
C ASN A 340 12.79 5.25 14.55
N VAL A 341 12.76 4.00 15.03
CA VAL A 341 11.57 3.39 15.64
C VAL A 341 11.18 4.18 16.89
N GLN A 342 12.13 4.43 17.79
CA GLN A 342 11.89 5.20 19.01
C GLN A 342 11.42 6.62 18.71
N GLN A 343 12.02 7.27 17.72
CA GLN A 343 11.61 8.60 17.29
C GLN A 343 10.17 8.59 16.77
N ALA A 344 9.80 7.67 15.88
CA ALA A 344 8.43 7.59 15.37
C ALA A 344 7.40 7.35 16.50
N LEU A 345 7.66 6.41 17.41
CA LEU A 345 6.74 6.17 18.54
C LEU A 345 6.66 7.37 19.49
N GLY A 346 7.78 8.06 19.73
CA GLY A 346 7.82 9.28 20.55
C GLY A 346 7.14 10.49 19.94
N GLU A 347 6.94 10.50 18.61
CA GLU A 347 6.16 11.52 17.90
C GLU A 347 4.65 11.22 17.93
N GLY A 348 4.23 10.15 18.61
CA GLY A 348 2.82 9.77 18.78
C GLY A 348 2.25 8.92 17.64
N PHE A 349 3.10 8.22 16.88
CA PHE A 349 2.64 7.16 15.97
C PHE A 349 2.54 5.83 16.72
N GLU A 350 1.40 5.14 16.62
CA GLU A 350 1.15 3.90 17.35
C GLU A 350 1.94 2.71 16.80
N ALA A 351 2.32 2.76 15.53
CA ALA A 351 3.09 1.71 14.85
C ALA A 351 4.11 2.27 13.86
N VAL A 352 5.08 1.43 13.49
CA VAL A 352 5.95 1.65 12.33
C VAL A 352 5.66 0.61 11.26
N ALA A 353 5.48 1.09 10.04
CA ALA A 353 5.33 0.27 8.85
C ALA A 353 6.64 0.28 8.04
N LEU A 354 7.08 -0.92 7.66
CA LEU A 354 8.37 -1.18 7.03
C LEU A 354 8.14 -1.89 5.68
N GLY A 355 8.88 -1.48 4.64
CA GLY A 355 8.89 -2.16 3.35
C GLY A 355 10.26 -2.76 3.06
N ARG A 356 11.10 -2.00 2.34
CA ARG A 356 12.45 -2.42 1.89
C ARG A 356 13.38 -2.90 3.01
N GLY A 357 13.23 -2.36 4.23
CA GLY A 357 13.99 -2.81 5.40
C GLY A 357 13.75 -4.29 5.71
N LEU A 358 12.49 -4.71 5.79
CA LEU A 358 12.11 -6.09 6.04
C LEU A 358 12.36 -7.00 4.83
N ILE A 359 12.26 -6.47 3.60
CA ILE A 359 12.66 -7.22 2.39
C ILE A 359 14.16 -7.60 2.43
N PHE A 360 15.01 -6.75 2.99
CA PHE A 360 16.43 -7.08 3.17
C PHE A 360 16.64 -7.97 4.40
N ASP A 361 16.07 -7.61 5.55
CA ASP A 361 16.27 -8.32 6.83
C ASP A 361 14.92 -8.64 7.49
N PRO A 362 14.32 -9.82 7.21
CA PRO A 362 13.07 -10.23 7.84
C PRO A 362 13.22 -10.40 9.37
N GLU A 363 14.43 -10.70 9.87
CA GLU A 363 14.75 -10.88 11.29
C GLU A 363 14.96 -9.57 12.05
N PHE A 364 14.79 -8.42 11.39
CA PHE A 364 15.08 -7.12 12.00
C PHE A 364 14.34 -6.90 13.32
N VAL A 365 13.07 -7.32 13.42
CA VAL A 365 12.25 -7.11 14.62
C VAL A 365 12.77 -7.95 15.79
N ASN A 366 13.05 -9.24 15.58
CA ASN A 366 13.66 -10.12 16.59
C ASN A 366 15.03 -9.60 17.04
N LYS A 367 15.87 -9.14 16.10
CA LYS A 367 17.19 -8.56 16.40
C LYS A 367 17.07 -7.33 17.30
N LEU A 368 16.10 -6.45 17.02
CA LEU A 368 15.81 -5.30 17.90
C LEU A 368 15.34 -5.75 19.29
N ALA A 369 14.48 -6.77 19.37
CA ALA A 369 13.96 -7.29 20.65
C ALA A 369 15.07 -7.87 21.52
N ALA A 370 16.08 -8.51 20.91
CA ALA A 370 17.25 -9.06 21.57
C ALA A 370 18.28 -7.98 22.01
N GLY A 371 17.98 -6.69 21.87
CA GLY A 371 18.89 -5.60 22.19
C GLY A 371 19.94 -5.31 21.10
N GLY A 372 19.77 -5.85 19.89
CA GLY A 372 20.64 -5.55 18.77
C GLY A 372 20.53 -4.09 18.35
N ALA A 373 21.63 -3.35 18.41
CA ALA A 373 21.71 -1.93 18.05
C ALA A 373 21.72 -1.66 16.52
N GLY A 374 21.27 -2.63 15.71
CA GLY A 374 21.50 -2.66 14.27
C GLY A 374 20.54 -1.82 13.42
N ALA A 375 21.00 -1.47 12.23
CA ALA A 375 20.15 -1.03 11.13
C ALA A 375 19.73 -2.23 10.27
N THR A 376 18.61 -2.12 9.56
CA THR A 376 18.14 -3.15 8.62
C THR A 376 19.13 -3.52 7.52
N GLY A 377 20.23 -2.78 7.29
CA GLY A 377 21.16 -3.02 6.18
C GLY A 377 20.65 -2.61 4.78
N CYS A 378 19.37 -2.25 4.65
CA CYS A 378 18.82 -1.72 3.40
C CYS A 378 19.53 -0.42 2.98
N THR A 379 20.02 -0.35 1.74
CA THR A 379 20.72 0.83 1.19
C THR A 379 19.78 1.86 0.54
N SER A 380 18.47 1.62 0.57
CA SER A 380 17.46 2.49 -0.09
C SER A 380 17.70 2.69 -1.60
N CYS A 381 18.40 1.75 -2.26
CA CYS A 381 18.78 1.83 -3.67
C CYS A 381 17.63 1.58 -4.66
N ASN A 382 16.43 1.25 -4.17
CA ASN A 382 15.23 0.92 -4.94
C ASN A 382 15.33 -0.27 -5.90
N ARG A 383 16.47 -0.95 -6.06
CA ARG A 383 16.61 -2.09 -6.97
C ARG A 383 15.64 -3.25 -6.72
N CYS A 384 15.19 -3.43 -5.47
CA CYS A 384 14.14 -4.40 -5.12
C CYS A 384 12.81 -4.18 -5.86
N VAL A 385 12.51 -2.95 -6.30
CA VAL A 385 11.25 -2.64 -7.00
C VAL A 385 11.17 -3.38 -8.33
N ALA A 386 12.26 -3.46 -9.09
CA ALA A 386 12.27 -4.18 -10.36
C ALA A 386 12.21 -5.71 -10.20
N MET A 387 12.52 -6.22 -9.00
CA MET A 387 12.54 -7.67 -8.75
C MET A 387 11.15 -8.31 -8.85
N MET A 388 10.06 -7.54 -8.72
CA MET A 388 8.70 -8.03 -8.94
C MET A 388 8.48 -8.61 -10.34
N TYR A 389 9.29 -8.22 -11.33
CA TYR A 389 9.21 -8.74 -12.70
C TYR A 389 10.03 -10.02 -12.90
N THR A 390 10.90 -10.37 -11.96
CA THR A 390 11.77 -11.56 -12.09
C THR A 390 11.03 -12.85 -11.76
N PRO A 391 11.51 -14.02 -12.22
CA PRO A 391 10.88 -15.30 -11.92
C PRO A 391 10.70 -15.60 -10.42
N GLY A 392 11.61 -15.12 -9.56
CA GLY A 392 11.55 -15.32 -8.11
C GLY A 392 10.69 -14.31 -7.34
N GLY A 393 10.20 -13.26 -8.00
CA GLY A 393 9.47 -12.16 -7.37
C GLY A 393 10.36 -11.21 -6.55
N THR A 394 9.72 -10.25 -5.88
CA THR A 394 10.35 -9.19 -5.10
C THR A 394 11.28 -9.76 -4.03
N SER A 395 12.53 -9.32 -4.08
CA SER A 395 13.60 -9.66 -3.15
C SER A 395 14.62 -8.52 -3.13
N CYS A 396 15.51 -8.50 -2.14
CA CYS A 396 16.61 -7.55 -2.15
C CYS A 396 17.74 -8.05 -3.05
N VAL A 397 18.25 -7.20 -3.94
CA VAL A 397 19.39 -7.53 -4.81
C VAL A 397 20.71 -7.73 -4.09
N LEU A 398 20.81 -7.25 -2.85
CA LEU A 398 21.97 -7.47 -1.97
C LEU A 398 21.77 -8.64 -1.01
N GLY A 399 20.57 -9.23 -1.01
CA GLY A 399 20.21 -10.36 -0.16
C GLY A 399 20.02 -11.62 -1.00
N LYS A 400 19.35 -12.62 -0.39
CA LYS A 400 19.01 -13.86 -1.09
C LYS A 400 17.89 -13.59 -2.10
N PRO A 401 18.03 -14.00 -3.38
CA PRO A 401 16.96 -13.86 -4.37
C PRO A 401 15.75 -14.73 -3.99
N GLY A 402 14.58 -14.32 -4.47
CA GLY A 402 13.37 -15.15 -4.39
C GLY A 402 13.53 -16.45 -5.18
N ASP A 403 12.84 -17.51 -4.75
CA ASP A 403 12.95 -18.84 -5.34
C ASP A 403 12.00 -18.99 -6.56
N PRO A 404 12.53 -19.11 -7.79
CA PRO A 404 11.69 -19.24 -8.98
C PRO A 404 10.85 -20.52 -9.01
N GLN A 405 11.37 -21.62 -8.44
CA GLN A 405 10.66 -22.91 -8.45
C GLN A 405 9.45 -22.87 -7.52
N LEU A 406 9.61 -22.24 -6.35
CA LEU A 406 8.48 -22.03 -5.44
C LEU A 406 7.49 -21.00 -6.00
N ASN A 407 7.96 -20.01 -6.78
CA ASN A 407 7.08 -18.99 -7.33
C ASN A 407 6.22 -19.51 -8.50
N ALA A 408 6.66 -20.59 -9.16
CA ALA A 408 5.90 -21.27 -10.19
C ALA A 408 4.84 -22.25 -9.65
N GLN A 409 4.84 -22.53 -8.33
CA GLN A 409 3.93 -23.49 -7.70
C GLN A 409 2.81 -22.77 -6.94
N PRO A 410 1.53 -23.14 -7.15
CA PRO A 410 0.43 -22.63 -6.36
C PRO A 410 0.60 -22.93 -4.86
N ALA A 411 0.16 -22.03 -3.99
CA ALA A 411 0.34 -22.17 -2.54
C ALA A 411 -0.23 -23.48 -1.96
N ARG A 412 -1.37 -23.95 -2.50
CA ARG A 412 -2.09 -25.15 -2.03
C ARG A 412 -1.66 -26.45 -2.73
N SER A 413 -0.73 -26.41 -3.70
CA SER A 413 -0.36 -27.57 -4.51
C SER A 413 0.51 -28.59 -3.81
#